data_AF-A0A257LXE9-F1
#
_entry.id   AF-A0A257LXE9-F1
#
_cell.length_a   1.000
_cell.length_b   1.000
_cell.length_c   1.000
_cell.angle_alpha   90.00
_cell.angle_beta   90.00
_cell.angle_gamma   90.00
#
_symmetry.space_group_name_H-M   'P 1'
#
loop_
_entity.id
_entity.type
_entity.pdbx_description
1 polymer ?
#
loop_
_entity_poly.entity_id
_entity_poly.type
_entity_poly.pdbx_seq_one_letter_code
_entity_poly.pdbx_strand_id
1 'polypeptide(L)'
;MLRKIKNSEGFTLAELLVVIVILGIIAAVATRSVIGALQQGRTQATMKEMESIAHAIVGNPDLIANGERIDFGFVGDVGRLPNSLNELVQDPGDPNWHGPYLDVPFAGDTHGYRYDAWGEEYSYDNNNLTLTSVGGPDTIVYRIASSHSDILNNHILVTVVDRADNPPGAAHDSITISLYRAPDGIFENSLQPTPHGIADFDSVTIGRYYLRAMYGSDTVVKVVTVPPRAMVDVTVRFVNASWVSTAGAGNLVYVDGTARAFPVLGRDNVRFEIRNVSSDTIYYTSMCCTYDETAWYERVRIDGFTVWNYGGGSRAASGQTISLTGNRYIPPSAVDTIQIRNFRDNILGFAFPVDMRGANFTVQFNDGSIVRFTVPF
;
A
#
# COMPACT_ATOMS: atom_id res chain seq x y z
N MET A 1 -29.16 -95.50 -9.81
CA MET A 1 -28.90 -94.16 -9.21
C MET A 1 -29.42 -93.10 -10.16
N LEU A 2 -30.56 -92.46 -9.86
CA LEU A 2 -31.13 -91.37 -10.66
C LEU A 2 -30.61 -90.03 -10.11
N ARG A 3 -29.85 -89.32 -10.95
CA ARG A 3 -29.28 -88.00 -10.66
C ARG A 3 -30.41 -86.96 -10.73
N LYS A 4 -30.80 -86.41 -9.58
CA LYS A 4 -31.75 -85.30 -9.47
C LYS A 4 -31.20 -84.10 -10.26
N ILE A 5 -31.83 -83.78 -11.39
CA ILE A 5 -31.58 -82.54 -12.10
C ILE A 5 -32.14 -81.42 -11.21
N LYS A 6 -31.30 -80.48 -10.78
CA LYS A 6 -31.75 -79.27 -10.08
C LYS A 6 -32.65 -78.50 -11.05
N ASN A 7 -33.92 -78.31 -10.68
CA ASN A 7 -34.78 -77.35 -11.36
C ASN A 7 -34.08 -75.99 -11.34
N SER A 8 -33.68 -75.51 -12.51
CA SER A 8 -33.37 -74.10 -12.72
C SER A 8 -34.71 -73.41 -12.85
N GLU A 9 -35.21 -72.84 -11.76
CA GLU A 9 -36.40 -71.99 -11.80
C GLU A 9 -36.10 -70.79 -12.71
N GLY A 10 -36.88 -70.66 -13.79
CA GLY A 10 -36.75 -69.54 -14.73
C GLY A 10 -37.36 -68.27 -14.13
N PHE A 11 -36.73 -67.12 -14.38
CA PHE A 11 -37.22 -65.81 -13.96
C PHE A 11 -38.67 -65.59 -14.41
N THR A 12 -39.50 -65.07 -13.52
CA THR A 12 -40.88 -64.71 -13.87
C THR A 12 -40.94 -63.35 -14.58
N LEU A 13 -41.94 -63.15 -15.45
CA LEU A 13 -42.20 -61.84 -16.07
C LEU A 13 -42.37 -60.72 -15.03
N ALA A 14 -42.97 -61.02 -13.89
CA ALA A 14 -43.17 -60.07 -12.81
C ALA A 14 -41.83 -59.65 -12.17
N GLU A 15 -40.90 -60.58 -12.03
CA GLU A 15 -39.58 -60.34 -11.43
C GLU A 15 -38.71 -59.47 -12.34
N LEU A 16 -38.74 -59.70 -13.66
CA LEU A 16 -38.12 -58.81 -14.64
C LEU A 16 -38.78 -57.42 -14.64
N LEU A 17 -40.12 -57.35 -14.51
CA LEU A 17 -40.87 -56.09 -14.45
C LEU A 17 -40.48 -55.25 -13.22
N VAL A 18 -40.35 -55.87 -12.06
CA VAL A 18 -39.92 -55.16 -10.84
C VAL A 18 -38.50 -54.61 -10.99
N VAL A 19 -37.58 -55.38 -11.60
CA VAL A 19 -36.19 -54.93 -11.83
C VAL A 19 -36.14 -53.71 -12.75
N ILE A 20 -36.85 -53.73 -13.88
CA ILE A 20 -36.85 -52.57 -14.80
C ILE A 20 -37.48 -51.32 -14.16
N VAL A 21 -38.49 -51.49 -13.30
CA VAL A 21 -39.09 -50.38 -12.54
C VAL A 21 -38.10 -49.78 -11.56
N ILE A 22 -37.40 -50.61 -10.77
CA ILE A 22 -36.37 -50.14 -9.83
C ILE A 22 -35.23 -49.44 -10.58
N LEU A 23 -34.75 -50.01 -11.69
CA LEU A 23 -33.72 -49.39 -12.52
C LEU A 23 -34.17 -48.04 -13.10
N GLY A 24 -35.43 -47.93 -13.54
CA GLY A 24 -36.00 -46.66 -14.02
C GLY A 24 -36.02 -45.58 -12.94
N ILE A 25 -36.40 -45.93 -11.71
CA ILE A 25 -36.41 -45.01 -10.57
C ILE A 25 -34.98 -44.55 -10.23
N ILE A 26 -34.03 -45.49 -10.16
CA ILE A 26 -32.62 -45.19 -9.86
C ILE A 26 -32.04 -44.28 -10.96
N ALA A 27 -32.26 -44.60 -12.23
CA ALA A 27 -31.76 -43.80 -13.35
C ALA A 27 -32.31 -42.37 -13.31
N ALA A 28 -33.59 -42.18 -13.02
CA ALA A 28 -34.20 -40.85 -12.91
C ALA A 28 -33.60 -40.02 -11.77
N VAL A 29 -33.34 -40.62 -10.61
CA VAL A 29 -32.71 -39.93 -9.47
C VAL A 29 -31.24 -39.61 -9.74
N ALA A 30 -30.50 -40.59 -10.26
CA ALA A 30 -29.08 -40.44 -10.59
C ALA A 30 -28.84 -39.32 -11.61
N THR A 31 -29.70 -39.21 -12.63
CA THR A 31 -29.59 -38.18 -13.68
C THR A 31 -29.63 -36.76 -13.09
N ARG A 32 -30.56 -36.49 -12.15
CA ARG A 32 -30.64 -35.18 -11.48
C ARG A 32 -29.39 -34.87 -10.65
N SER A 33 -28.84 -35.88 -9.97
CA SER A 33 -27.61 -35.73 -9.18
C SER A 33 -26.40 -35.42 -10.06
N VAL A 34 -26.26 -36.10 -11.21
CA VAL A 34 -25.17 -35.86 -12.15
C VAL A 34 -25.24 -34.44 -12.74
N ILE A 35 -26.43 -33.98 -13.13
CA ILE A 35 -26.61 -32.61 -13.65
C ILE A 35 -26.21 -31.57 -12.60
N GLY A 36 -26.64 -31.74 -11.35
CA GLY A 36 -26.26 -30.83 -10.26
C GLY A 36 -24.74 -30.80 -10.02
N ALA A 37 -24.08 -31.95 -10.03
CA ALA A 37 -22.63 -32.04 -9.88
C ALA A 37 -21.88 -31.36 -11.05
N LEU A 38 -22.38 -31.52 -12.28
CA LEU A 38 -21.82 -30.85 -13.46
C LEU A 38 -22.00 -29.34 -13.38
N GLN A 39 -23.17 -28.86 -12.96
CA GLN A 39 -23.42 -27.42 -12.76
C GLN A 39 -22.47 -26.83 -11.72
N GLN A 40 -22.32 -27.49 -10.57
CA GLN A 40 -21.37 -27.06 -9.54
C GLN A 40 -19.94 -27.06 -10.07
N GLY A 41 -19.53 -28.09 -10.80
CA GLY A 41 -18.20 -28.16 -11.42
C GLY A 41 -17.95 -27.01 -12.39
N ARG A 42 -18.93 -26.68 -13.24
CA ARG A 42 -18.87 -25.52 -14.15
C ARG A 42 -18.78 -24.19 -13.40
N THR A 43 -19.61 -23.98 -12.37
CA THR A 43 -19.54 -22.78 -11.53
C THR A 43 -18.16 -22.59 -10.90
N GLN A 44 -17.58 -23.66 -10.34
CA GLN A 44 -16.24 -23.59 -9.74
C GLN A 44 -15.14 -23.34 -10.77
N ALA A 45 -15.23 -23.97 -11.95
CA ALA A 45 -14.30 -23.72 -13.05
C ALA A 45 -14.37 -22.26 -13.52
N THR A 46 -15.57 -21.74 -13.76
CA THR A 46 -15.81 -20.34 -14.14
C THR A 46 -15.27 -19.37 -13.10
N MET A 47 -15.50 -19.60 -11.80
CA MET A 47 -14.97 -18.74 -10.73
C MET A 47 -13.44 -18.70 -10.72
N LYS A 48 -12.80 -19.86 -10.88
CA LYS A 48 -11.33 -19.96 -10.91
C LYS A 48 -10.74 -19.28 -12.14
N GLU A 49 -11.40 -19.40 -13.29
CA GLU A 49 -10.98 -18.73 -14.51
C GLU A 49 -11.12 -17.21 -14.40
N MET A 50 -12.24 -16.72 -13.84
CA MET A 50 -12.43 -15.30 -13.55
C MET A 50 -11.37 -14.74 -12.59
N GLU A 51 -10.99 -15.50 -11.57
CA GLU A 51 -9.87 -15.15 -10.68
C GLU A 51 -8.54 -15.08 -11.42
N SER A 52 -8.27 -16.05 -12.32
CA SER A 52 -7.06 -16.03 -13.16
C SER A 52 -7.03 -14.81 -14.08
N ILE A 53 -8.17 -14.43 -14.66
CA ILE A 53 -8.30 -13.22 -15.49
C ILE A 53 -8.08 -11.96 -14.64
N ALA A 54 -8.64 -11.90 -13.44
CA ALA A 54 -8.40 -10.78 -12.53
C ALA A 54 -6.91 -10.66 -12.16
N HIS A 55 -6.24 -11.78 -11.85
CA HIS A 55 -4.80 -11.81 -11.62
C HIS A 55 -4.00 -11.40 -12.86
N ALA A 56 -4.43 -11.76 -14.07
CA ALA A 56 -3.77 -11.26 -15.28
C ALA A 56 -3.91 -9.73 -15.44
N ILE A 57 -5.01 -9.13 -14.97
CA ILE A 57 -5.24 -7.69 -15.06
C ILE A 57 -4.47 -6.91 -13.98
N VAL A 58 -4.64 -7.27 -12.71
CA VAL A 58 -4.09 -6.51 -11.56
C VAL A 58 -2.98 -7.22 -10.79
N GLY A 59 -2.57 -8.41 -11.23
CA GLY A 59 -1.60 -9.30 -10.58
C GLY A 59 -2.21 -10.14 -9.46
N ASN A 60 -1.49 -11.18 -9.06
CA ASN A 60 -1.79 -11.99 -7.88
C ASN A 60 -1.19 -11.36 -6.60
N PRO A 61 -2.01 -10.98 -5.60
CA PRO A 61 -1.53 -10.41 -4.34
C PRO A 61 -0.73 -11.38 -3.47
N ASP A 62 -0.90 -12.69 -3.65
CA ASP A 62 -0.26 -13.73 -2.85
C ASP A 62 1.18 -14.05 -3.30
N LEU A 63 1.58 -13.59 -4.49
CA LEU A 63 2.94 -13.73 -4.98
C LEU A 63 3.85 -12.69 -4.33
N ILE A 64 4.49 -13.11 -3.24
CA ILE A 64 5.38 -12.29 -2.41
C ILE A 64 6.80 -12.86 -2.46
N ALA A 65 7.79 -12.02 -2.71
CA ALA A 65 9.20 -12.33 -2.54
C ALA A 65 9.88 -11.25 -1.69
N ASN A 66 10.74 -11.68 -0.75
CA ASN A 66 11.41 -10.77 0.20
C ASN A 66 10.46 -9.86 1.01
N GLY A 67 9.23 -10.32 1.26
CA GLY A 67 8.21 -9.54 1.99
C GLY A 67 7.47 -8.52 1.15
N GLU A 68 7.76 -8.43 -0.15
CA GLU A 68 7.07 -7.53 -1.08
C GLU A 68 6.33 -8.29 -2.17
N ARG A 69 5.19 -7.76 -2.59
CA ARG A 69 4.43 -8.27 -3.73
C ARG A 69 5.25 -8.11 -5.02
N ILE A 70 5.31 -9.14 -5.84
CA ILE A 70 6.13 -9.12 -7.07
C ILE A 70 5.33 -9.22 -8.37
N ASP A 71 4.04 -9.55 -8.31
CA ASP A 71 3.18 -9.68 -9.46
C ASP A 71 2.05 -8.63 -9.45
N PHE A 72 1.96 -7.86 -10.53
CA PHE A 72 1.01 -6.75 -10.71
C PHE A 72 0.23 -6.83 -12.03
N GLY A 73 0.42 -7.90 -12.81
CA GLY A 73 -0.27 -8.13 -14.08
C GLY A 73 -0.14 -6.97 -15.07
N PHE A 74 -1.09 -6.92 -16.01
CA PHE A 74 -1.12 -5.92 -17.08
C PHE A 74 -1.06 -4.47 -16.57
N VAL A 75 -1.81 -4.13 -15.52
CA VAL A 75 -1.79 -2.76 -14.95
C VAL A 75 -0.43 -2.41 -14.38
N GLY A 76 0.23 -3.39 -13.74
CA GLY A 76 1.58 -3.27 -13.21
C GLY A 76 2.63 -2.89 -14.22
N ASP A 77 2.57 -3.54 -15.38
CA ASP A 77 3.59 -3.42 -16.41
C ASP A 77 3.26 -2.26 -17.36
N VAL A 78 2.01 -2.15 -17.80
CA VAL A 78 1.59 -1.18 -18.83
C VAL A 78 1.17 0.18 -18.23
N GLY A 79 0.68 0.22 -16.99
CA GLY A 79 0.24 1.46 -16.35
C GLY A 79 -1.17 1.92 -16.73
N ARG A 80 -1.99 1.03 -17.30
CA ARG A 80 -3.42 1.27 -17.58
C ARG A 80 -4.21 -0.01 -17.45
N LEU A 81 -5.53 0.11 -17.39
CA LEU A 81 -6.42 -1.04 -17.52
C LEU A 81 -6.48 -1.50 -18.99
N PRO A 82 -6.62 -2.81 -19.25
CA PRO A 82 -6.81 -3.31 -20.61
C PRO A 82 -8.18 -2.85 -21.13
N ASN A 83 -8.27 -2.53 -22.43
CA ASN A 83 -9.56 -2.18 -23.05
C ASN A 83 -10.41 -3.42 -23.35
N SER A 84 -9.77 -4.58 -23.50
CA SER A 84 -10.41 -5.86 -23.73
C SER A 84 -9.53 -7.00 -23.18
N LEU A 85 -10.12 -8.17 -22.95
CA LEU A 85 -9.38 -9.35 -22.51
C LEU A 85 -8.33 -9.80 -23.54
N ASN A 86 -8.47 -9.41 -24.82
CA ASN A 86 -7.49 -9.73 -25.86
C ASN A 86 -6.11 -9.11 -25.58
N GLU A 87 -6.06 -7.94 -24.95
CA GLU A 87 -4.80 -7.28 -24.59
C GLU A 87 -4.00 -8.04 -23.52
N LEU A 88 -4.63 -9.02 -22.84
CA LEU A 88 -3.96 -9.89 -21.89
C LEU A 88 -3.14 -10.99 -22.60
N VAL A 89 -3.41 -11.28 -23.86
CA VAL A 89 -2.77 -12.37 -24.61
C VAL A 89 -2.00 -11.85 -25.81
N GLN A 90 -2.50 -10.79 -26.44
CA GLN A 90 -1.91 -10.17 -27.62
C GLN A 90 -1.39 -8.77 -27.27
N ASP A 91 -0.14 -8.50 -27.64
CA ASP A 91 0.48 -7.20 -27.48
C ASP A 91 -0.34 -6.10 -28.20
N PRO A 92 -0.89 -5.11 -27.47
CA PRO A 92 -1.60 -3.97 -28.05
C PRO A 92 -0.67 -2.91 -28.67
N GLY A 93 0.65 -3.15 -28.68
CA GLY A 93 1.68 -2.19 -29.07
C GLY A 93 2.15 -1.30 -27.92
N ASP A 94 1.94 -1.73 -26.68
CA ASP A 94 2.33 -0.99 -25.50
C ASP A 94 3.81 -1.26 -25.16
N PRO A 95 4.65 -0.22 -24.97
CA PRO A 95 6.09 -0.39 -24.78
C PRO A 95 6.54 -1.25 -23.59
N ASN A 96 5.74 -1.31 -22.51
CA ASN A 96 6.02 -2.14 -21.33
C ASN A 96 5.11 -3.39 -21.28
N TRP A 97 4.56 -3.83 -22.41
CA TRP A 97 3.78 -5.06 -22.40
C TRP A 97 4.73 -6.27 -22.30
N HIS A 98 4.63 -7.01 -21.20
CA HIS A 98 5.48 -8.19 -20.93
C HIS A 98 4.72 -9.51 -21.06
N GLY A 99 3.49 -9.45 -21.56
CA GLY A 99 2.61 -10.61 -21.73
C GLY A 99 3.09 -11.62 -22.79
N PRO A 100 2.35 -12.72 -23.01
CA PRO A 100 0.98 -12.98 -22.54
C PRO A 100 0.85 -13.13 -21.01
N TYR A 101 -0.20 -12.55 -20.43
CA TYR A 101 -0.54 -12.61 -19.00
C TYR A 101 -1.51 -13.76 -18.64
N LEU A 102 -2.10 -14.39 -19.65
CA LEU A 102 -2.93 -15.59 -19.51
C LEU A 102 -2.29 -16.74 -20.28
N ASP A 103 -2.30 -17.93 -19.67
CA ASP A 103 -1.84 -19.14 -20.31
C ASP A 103 -2.84 -19.58 -21.40
N VAL A 104 -2.44 -19.44 -22.66
CA VAL A 104 -3.20 -19.97 -23.80
C VAL A 104 -2.54 -21.27 -24.32
N PRO A 105 -3.24 -22.41 -24.32
CA PRO A 105 -2.66 -23.66 -24.77
C PRO A 105 -2.33 -23.61 -26.27
N PHE A 106 -1.14 -24.10 -26.63
CA PHE A 106 -0.60 -24.05 -28.00
C PHE A 106 -1.42 -24.87 -29.02
N ALA A 107 -2.29 -25.77 -28.57
CA ALA A 107 -3.07 -26.67 -29.41
C ALA A 107 -4.56 -26.60 -29.09
N GLY A 108 -5.31 -25.85 -29.90
CA GLY A 108 -6.74 -26.07 -30.12
C GLY A 108 -7.68 -24.93 -29.70
N ASP A 109 -7.43 -24.26 -28.59
CA ASP A 109 -8.32 -23.18 -28.12
C ASP A 109 -7.54 -21.91 -27.76
N THR A 110 -7.38 -21.04 -28.75
CA THR A 110 -6.67 -19.76 -28.60
C THR A 110 -7.55 -18.65 -28.02
N HIS A 111 -8.83 -18.92 -27.76
CA HIS A 111 -9.80 -17.92 -27.30
C HIS A 111 -10.63 -18.39 -26.09
N GLY A 112 -10.34 -19.56 -25.54
CA GLY A 112 -11.09 -20.18 -24.44
C GLY A 112 -11.23 -19.28 -23.23
N TYR A 113 -10.20 -18.49 -22.92
CA TYR A 113 -10.18 -17.50 -21.84
C TYR A 113 -11.28 -16.43 -21.93
N ARG A 114 -11.96 -16.31 -23.08
CA ARG A 114 -13.09 -15.40 -23.29
C ARG A 114 -14.42 -16.04 -22.89
N TYR A 115 -14.52 -17.35 -22.79
CA TYR A 115 -15.77 -18.08 -22.61
C TYR A 115 -15.82 -18.78 -21.26
N ASP A 116 -16.97 -18.76 -20.62
CA ASP A 116 -17.20 -19.51 -19.40
C ASP A 116 -17.41 -21.01 -19.66
N ALA A 117 -17.55 -21.80 -18.58
CA ALA A 117 -17.74 -23.24 -18.66
C ALA A 117 -19.06 -23.70 -19.34
N TRP A 118 -19.95 -22.76 -19.70
CA TRP A 118 -21.15 -23.00 -20.51
C TRP A 118 -21.01 -22.55 -21.97
N GLY A 119 -19.87 -21.94 -22.33
CA GLY A 119 -19.58 -21.45 -23.67
C GLY A 119 -20.09 -20.04 -23.95
N GLU A 120 -20.51 -19.31 -22.91
CA GLU A 120 -20.95 -17.92 -23.03
C GLU A 120 -19.78 -16.97 -22.78
N GLU A 121 -19.70 -15.86 -23.53
CA GLU A 121 -18.58 -14.93 -23.40
C GLU A 121 -18.64 -14.15 -22.07
N TYR A 122 -17.49 -13.99 -21.41
CA TYR A 122 -17.37 -13.11 -20.26
C TYR A 122 -17.58 -11.65 -20.66
N SER A 123 -18.40 -10.94 -19.88
CA SER A 123 -18.53 -9.49 -20.00
C SER A 123 -17.52 -8.81 -19.08
N TYR A 124 -16.47 -8.25 -19.65
CA TYR A 124 -15.50 -7.40 -18.95
C TYR A 124 -15.92 -5.93 -19.04
N ASP A 125 -16.09 -5.29 -17.89
CA ASP A 125 -16.44 -3.89 -17.77
C ASP A 125 -15.36 -3.12 -17.01
N ASN A 126 -14.55 -2.39 -17.76
CA ASN A 126 -13.50 -1.53 -17.22
C ASN A 126 -14.07 -0.41 -16.32
N ASN A 127 -15.23 0.17 -16.65
CA ASN A 127 -15.81 1.28 -15.88
C ASN A 127 -16.30 0.84 -14.50
N ASN A 128 -16.71 -0.43 -14.37
CA ASN A 128 -17.17 -0.99 -13.10
C ASN A 128 -16.15 -1.92 -12.43
N LEU A 129 -15.01 -2.19 -13.08
CA LEU A 129 -13.98 -3.14 -12.64
C LEU A 129 -14.56 -4.53 -12.37
N THR A 130 -15.43 -5.00 -13.26
CA THR A 130 -16.10 -6.29 -13.12
C THR A 130 -15.84 -7.20 -14.31
N LEU A 131 -15.84 -8.49 -14.01
CA LEU A 131 -15.98 -9.57 -14.98
C LEU A 131 -17.29 -10.30 -14.65
N THR A 132 -18.12 -10.57 -15.65
CA THR A 132 -19.44 -11.18 -15.44
C THR A 132 -19.63 -12.40 -16.33
N SER A 133 -20.12 -13.50 -15.77
CA SER A 133 -20.59 -14.69 -16.49
C SER A 133 -22.10 -14.85 -16.30
N VAL A 134 -22.80 -15.13 -17.40
CA VAL A 134 -24.26 -15.33 -17.45
C VAL A 134 -24.67 -16.66 -18.06
N GLY A 135 -23.71 -17.54 -18.43
CA GLY A 135 -24.01 -18.83 -19.04
C GLY A 135 -24.61 -19.86 -18.08
N GLY A 136 -24.42 -19.68 -16.78
CA GLY A 136 -24.94 -20.54 -15.72
C GLY A 136 -26.39 -20.23 -15.30
N PRO A 137 -26.96 -21.02 -14.37
CA PRO A 137 -28.28 -20.75 -13.81
C PRO A 137 -28.31 -19.45 -12.98
N ASP A 138 -27.17 -19.06 -12.43
CA ASP A 138 -26.96 -17.84 -11.65
C ASP A 138 -25.91 -16.96 -12.34
N THR A 139 -26.09 -15.65 -12.28
CA THR A 139 -25.08 -14.69 -12.72
C THR A 139 -23.92 -14.64 -11.72
N ILE A 140 -22.70 -14.79 -12.21
CA ILE A 140 -21.47 -14.68 -11.41
C ILE A 140 -20.80 -13.36 -11.76
N VAL A 141 -20.60 -12.50 -10.76
CA VAL A 141 -19.88 -11.23 -10.91
C VAL A 141 -18.61 -11.31 -10.06
N TYR A 142 -17.47 -11.13 -10.71
CA TYR A 142 -16.17 -11.01 -10.06
C TYR A 142 -15.73 -9.55 -10.09
N ARG A 143 -15.40 -8.98 -8.94
CA ARG A 143 -14.90 -7.61 -8.83
C ARG A 143 -13.37 -7.63 -8.82
N ILE A 144 -12.76 -7.03 -9.83
CA ILE A 144 -11.30 -7.06 -10.07
C ILE A 144 -10.56 -6.22 -9.02
N ALA A 145 -11.08 -5.05 -8.69
CA ALA A 145 -10.54 -4.19 -7.63
C ALA A 145 -11.65 -3.37 -6.96
N SER A 146 -11.37 -2.80 -5.79
CA SER A 146 -12.36 -2.03 -5.03
C SER A 146 -12.74 -0.70 -5.68
N SER A 147 -11.78 -0.02 -6.34
CA SER A 147 -11.98 1.22 -7.09
C SER A 147 -10.84 1.45 -8.08
N HIS A 148 -11.05 2.31 -9.10
CA HIS A 148 -9.98 2.71 -10.02
C HIS A 148 -8.84 3.42 -9.28
N SER A 149 -9.17 4.28 -8.31
CA SER A 149 -8.16 5.02 -7.55
C SER A 149 -7.23 4.10 -6.79
N ASP A 150 -7.72 2.97 -6.27
CA ASP A 150 -6.87 2.02 -5.54
C ASP A 150 -5.76 1.44 -6.44
N ILE A 151 -6.01 1.28 -7.75
CA ILE A 151 -5.06 0.66 -8.67
C ILE A 151 -4.35 1.64 -9.60
N LEU A 152 -4.92 2.82 -9.83
CA LEU A 152 -4.36 3.83 -10.75
C LEU A 152 -3.80 5.07 -10.04
N ASN A 153 -4.27 5.40 -8.83
CA ASN A 153 -3.96 6.67 -8.17
C ASN A 153 -3.32 6.46 -6.79
N ASN A 154 -2.10 5.94 -6.79
CA ASN A 154 -1.28 5.76 -5.59
C ASN A 154 -0.18 6.82 -5.53
N HIS A 155 0.51 6.87 -4.39
CA HIS A 155 1.55 7.86 -4.14
C HIS A 155 2.89 7.19 -3.83
N ILE A 156 3.98 7.79 -4.33
CA ILE A 156 5.34 7.52 -3.87
C ILE A 156 5.89 8.82 -3.29
N LEU A 157 5.98 8.87 -1.96
CA LEU A 157 6.58 9.98 -1.26
C LEU A 157 8.07 9.75 -1.08
N VAL A 158 8.87 10.68 -1.61
CA VAL A 158 10.32 10.65 -1.59
C VAL A 158 10.83 11.68 -0.61
N THR A 159 11.70 11.23 0.30
CA THR A 159 12.45 12.12 1.20
C THR A 159 13.91 12.10 0.80
N VAL A 160 14.43 13.25 0.39
CA VAL A 160 15.80 13.43 -0.08
C VAL A 160 16.63 14.08 1.03
N VAL A 161 17.71 13.42 1.40
CA VAL A 161 18.66 13.90 2.41
C VAL A 161 20.11 13.71 1.98
N ASP A 162 21.01 14.44 2.61
CA ASP A 162 22.45 14.19 2.52
C ASP A 162 22.92 13.10 3.50
N ARG A 163 24.23 12.85 3.55
CA ARG A 163 24.85 11.85 4.44
C ARG A 163 24.60 12.08 5.94
N ALA A 164 24.23 13.29 6.34
CA ALA A 164 24.00 13.71 7.71
C ALA A 164 22.50 14.00 7.98
N ASP A 165 21.62 13.52 7.11
CA ASP A 165 20.17 13.68 7.19
C ASP A 165 19.66 15.13 7.06
N ASN A 166 20.47 16.02 6.49
CA ASN A 166 20.04 17.37 6.16
C ASN A 166 19.22 17.38 4.86
N PRO A 167 18.20 18.24 4.75
CA PRO A 167 17.47 18.46 3.50
C PRO A 167 18.30 19.27 2.50
N PRO A 168 17.93 19.27 1.21
CA PRO A 168 18.66 19.94 0.13
C PRO A 168 18.74 21.46 0.22
N GLY A 169 17.78 22.12 0.87
CA GLY A 169 17.72 23.57 0.94
C GLY A 169 17.79 24.19 -0.46
N ALA A 170 18.73 25.10 -0.69
CA ALA A 170 18.93 25.74 -1.99
C ALA A 170 19.35 24.78 -3.11
N ALA A 171 19.82 23.57 -2.80
CA ALA A 171 20.24 22.59 -3.81
C ALA A 171 19.06 21.82 -4.44
N HIS A 172 17.82 22.06 -3.99
CA HIS A 172 16.67 21.25 -4.38
C HIS A 172 16.36 21.30 -5.88
N ASP A 173 16.58 22.43 -6.52
CA ASP A 173 16.38 22.65 -7.96
C ASP A 173 17.42 21.90 -8.83
N SER A 174 18.54 21.52 -8.23
CA SER A 174 19.64 20.80 -8.87
C SER A 174 19.50 19.28 -8.74
N ILE A 175 18.41 18.81 -8.11
CA ILE A 175 18.13 17.39 -7.89
C ILE A 175 17.02 16.97 -8.86
N THR A 176 17.25 15.88 -9.57
CA THR A 176 16.22 15.26 -10.41
C THR A 176 15.87 13.89 -9.85
N ILE A 177 14.59 13.67 -9.57
CA ILE A 177 14.06 12.37 -9.17
C ILE A 177 13.20 11.89 -10.32
N SER A 178 13.51 10.72 -10.85
CA SER A 178 12.82 10.14 -12.00
C SER A 178 12.29 8.76 -11.65
N LEU A 179 11.07 8.49 -12.11
CA LEU A 179 10.38 7.22 -11.92
C LEU A 179 10.28 6.48 -13.25
N TYR A 180 10.59 5.19 -13.23
CA TYR A 180 10.59 4.31 -14.39
C TYR A 180 9.94 2.98 -14.04
N ARG A 181 9.28 2.33 -14.99
CA ARG A 181 8.90 0.91 -14.83
C ARG A 181 10.05 -0.03 -15.18
N ALA A 182 10.04 -1.15 -14.47
CA ALA A 182 10.92 -2.28 -14.76
C ALA A 182 10.45 -3.03 -16.02
N PRO A 183 11.35 -3.69 -16.79
CA PRO A 183 12.81 -3.54 -16.81
C PRO A 183 13.29 -2.51 -17.85
N ASP A 184 12.40 -1.99 -18.70
CA ASP A 184 12.77 -1.33 -19.96
C ASP A 184 13.19 0.14 -19.79
N GLY A 185 13.08 0.69 -18.57
CA GLY A 185 13.55 2.04 -18.26
C GLY A 185 12.71 3.12 -18.94
N ILE A 186 11.45 2.82 -19.25
CA ILE A 186 10.52 3.78 -19.83
C ILE A 186 10.24 4.85 -18.79
N PHE A 187 10.57 6.08 -19.17
CA PHE A 187 10.41 7.26 -18.34
C PHE A 187 8.94 7.60 -18.19
N GLU A 188 8.44 7.59 -16.95
CA GLU A 188 7.08 8.02 -16.68
C GLU A 188 7.04 9.49 -16.31
N ASN A 189 7.81 9.85 -15.28
CA ASN A 189 7.72 11.17 -14.67
C ASN A 189 9.04 11.55 -13.99
N SER A 190 9.30 12.85 -13.90
CA SER A 190 10.34 13.40 -13.05
C SER A 190 9.89 14.66 -12.35
N LEU A 191 10.42 14.86 -11.16
CA LEU A 191 10.19 16.04 -10.36
C LEU A 191 11.47 16.45 -9.63
N GLN A 192 11.46 17.67 -9.13
CA GLN A 192 12.44 18.18 -8.20
C GLN A 192 11.84 18.08 -6.78
N PRO A 193 12.63 17.76 -5.75
CA PRO A 193 12.15 17.89 -4.39
C PRO A 193 11.95 19.37 -4.03
N THR A 194 11.17 19.61 -2.98
CA THR A 194 11.12 20.89 -2.29
C THR A 194 12.47 21.19 -1.61
N PRO A 195 12.71 22.44 -1.17
CA PRO A 195 13.87 22.76 -0.31
C PRO A 195 14.00 21.87 0.93
N HIS A 196 12.91 21.23 1.37
CA HIS A 196 12.87 20.32 2.52
C HIS A 196 13.11 18.86 2.16
N GLY A 197 13.44 18.59 0.89
CA GLY A 197 13.74 17.25 0.39
C GLY A 197 12.51 16.42 0.06
N ILE A 198 11.32 17.01 0.07
CA ILE A 198 10.08 16.25 -0.15
C ILE A 198 9.69 16.29 -1.61
N ALA A 199 9.28 15.14 -2.14
CA ALA A 199 8.88 14.94 -3.51
C ALA A 199 7.74 13.92 -3.53
N ASP A 200 6.63 14.20 -4.22
CA ASP A 200 5.47 13.31 -4.27
C ASP A 200 5.14 12.99 -5.72
N PHE A 201 5.29 11.72 -6.09
CA PHE A 201 4.68 11.22 -7.33
C PHE A 201 3.25 10.85 -7.00
N ASP A 202 2.31 11.69 -7.44
CA ASP A 202 0.89 11.35 -7.44
C ASP A 202 0.53 10.52 -8.68
N SER A 203 -0.68 9.96 -8.67
CA SER A 203 -1.25 9.26 -9.84
C SER A 203 -0.42 8.06 -10.31
N VAL A 204 0.26 7.39 -9.37
CA VAL A 204 1.09 6.22 -9.66
C VAL A 204 0.22 4.97 -9.67
N THR A 205 0.23 4.23 -10.77
CA THR A 205 -0.50 2.95 -10.81
C THR A 205 0.20 1.90 -9.95
N ILE A 206 -0.51 0.83 -9.60
CA ILE A 206 0.14 -0.33 -8.97
C ILE A 206 1.27 -0.87 -9.86
N GLY A 207 2.28 -1.48 -9.25
CA GLY A 207 3.41 -2.00 -10.01
C GLY A 207 4.73 -1.92 -9.26
N ARG A 208 5.80 -2.28 -9.97
CA ARG A 208 7.18 -2.15 -9.50
C ARG A 208 7.91 -1.09 -10.32
N TYR A 209 8.50 -0.14 -9.61
CA TYR A 209 9.18 1.00 -10.20
C TYR A 209 10.65 1.04 -9.79
N TYR A 210 11.47 1.62 -10.66
CA TYR A 210 12.79 2.11 -10.33
C TYR A 210 12.69 3.62 -10.11
N LEU A 211 13.08 4.06 -8.92
CA LEU A 211 13.27 5.44 -8.57
C LEU A 211 14.74 5.78 -8.69
N ARG A 212 15.09 6.72 -9.56
CA ARG A 212 16.45 7.23 -9.73
C ARG A 212 16.50 8.69 -9.31
N ALA A 213 17.31 9.00 -8.31
CA ALA A 213 17.59 10.36 -7.89
C ALA A 213 19.03 10.73 -8.25
N MET A 214 19.21 11.92 -8.82
CA MET A 214 20.50 12.43 -9.27
C MET A 214 20.77 13.81 -8.69
N TYR A 215 22.00 14.02 -8.22
CA TYR A 215 22.51 15.31 -7.78
C TYR A 215 23.97 15.46 -8.20
N GLY A 216 24.24 16.29 -9.22
CA GLY A 216 25.56 16.39 -9.82
C GLY A 216 26.02 15.03 -10.40
N SER A 217 27.04 14.43 -9.79
CA SER A 217 27.55 13.09 -10.15
C SER A 217 27.07 11.98 -9.21
N ASP A 218 26.37 12.31 -8.13
CA ASP A 218 25.81 11.33 -7.20
C ASP A 218 24.48 10.80 -7.74
N THR A 219 24.34 9.48 -7.80
CA THR A 219 23.15 8.80 -8.34
C THR A 219 22.72 7.70 -7.38
N VAL A 220 21.46 7.75 -6.96
CA VAL A 220 20.83 6.75 -6.10
C VAL A 220 19.70 6.10 -6.86
N VAL A 221 19.69 4.77 -6.90
CA VAL A 221 18.59 3.99 -7.50
C VAL A 221 17.94 3.12 -6.43
N LYS A 222 16.61 3.12 -6.38
CA LYS A 222 15.82 2.25 -5.51
C LYS A 222 14.73 1.55 -6.32
N VAL A 223 14.41 0.32 -5.92
CA VAL A 223 13.21 -0.37 -6.38
C VAL A 223 12.09 -0.05 -5.39
N VAL A 224 10.92 0.28 -5.92
CA VAL A 224 9.74 0.68 -5.14
C VAL A 224 8.56 -0.16 -5.60
N THR A 225 7.95 -0.87 -4.67
CA THR A 225 6.76 -1.67 -4.90
C THR A 225 5.53 -0.88 -4.48
N VAL A 226 4.57 -0.69 -5.38
CA VAL A 226 3.34 0.09 -5.16
C VAL A 226 2.13 -0.85 -5.16
N PRO A 227 1.66 -1.29 -3.98
CA PRO A 227 0.42 -2.05 -3.87
C PRO A 227 -0.82 -1.16 -4.05
N PRO A 228 -2.03 -1.75 -4.15
CA PRO A 228 -3.25 -0.95 -4.24
C PRO A 228 -3.46 -0.09 -2.99
N ARG A 229 -4.02 1.12 -3.18
CA ARG A 229 -4.29 2.12 -2.14
C ARG A 229 -3.05 2.48 -1.30
N ALA A 230 -1.91 2.59 -1.97
CA ALA A 230 -0.62 2.80 -1.34
C ALA A 230 -0.21 4.28 -1.29
N MET A 231 0.45 4.61 -0.19
CA MET A 231 1.33 5.76 -0.05
C MET A 231 2.68 5.20 0.38
N VAL A 232 3.61 5.09 -0.56
CA VAL A 232 4.89 4.40 -0.37
C VAL A 232 5.96 5.41 -0.03
N ASP A 233 6.62 5.20 1.12
CA ASP A 233 7.64 6.11 1.61
C ASP A 233 9.04 5.63 1.26
N VAL A 234 9.82 6.49 0.61
CA VAL A 234 11.15 6.17 0.12
C VAL A 234 12.14 7.27 0.50
N THR A 235 13.11 6.95 1.34
CA THR A 235 14.23 7.87 1.61
C THR A 235 15.35 7.69 0.60
N VAL A 236 15.74 8.75 -0.08
CA VAL A 236 16.95 8.85 -0.89
C VAL A 236 18.02 9.58 -0.07
N ARG A 237 19.21 8.98 0.02
CA ARG A 237 20.35 9.60 0.70
C ARG A 237 21.51 9.74 -0.27
N PHE A 238 21.89 10.98 -0.59
CA PHE A 238 23.10 11.26 -1.35
C PHE A 238 24.31 11.23 -0.42
N VAL A 239 25.30 10.41 -0.76
CA VAL A 239 26.48 10.16 0.08
C VAL A 239 27.56 11.23 -0.11
N ASN A 240 27.58 11.85 -1.29
CA ASN A 240 28.54 12.91 -1.64
C ASN A 240 27.98 14.31 -1.40
N ALA A 241 26.67 14.44 -1.17
CA ALA A 241 26.05 15.69 -0.77
C ALA A 241 26.45 16.06 0.67
N SER A 242 26.58 17.36 0.91
CA SER A 242 26.73 17.93 2.25
C SER A 242 25.99 19.26 2.26
N TRP A 243 24.75 19.22 2.71
CA TRP A 243 23.87 20.38 2.79
C TRP A 243 23.86 20.91 4.22
N VAL A 244 23.67 22.22 4.35
CA VAL A 244 23.55 22.86 5.65
C VAL A 244 22.06 23.10 5.88
N SER A 245 21.52 22.63 7.00
CA SER A 245 20.16 23.04 7.38
C SER A 245 20.16 24.54 7.64
N THR A 246 19.57 25.32 6.74
CA THR A 246 19.36 26.74 7.00
C THR A 246 18.24 26.85 8.03
N ALA A 247 18.64 26.93 9.30
CA ALA A 247 17.79 27.19 10.44
C ALA A 247 16.85 28.38 10.16
N GLY A 248 15.52 28.16 10.18
CA GLY A 248 14.50 29.21 10.10
C GLY A 248 13.91 29.49 8.72
N ALA A 249 14.11 28.61 7.72
CA ALA A 249 13.57 28.77 6.37
C ALA A 249 12.22 28.04 6.12
N GLY A 250 11.70 27.32 7.11
CA GLY A 250 10.44 26.58 6.98
C GLY A 250 9.19 27.42 7.23
N ASN A 251 8.02 26.80 7.01
CA ASN A 251 6.72 27.47 7.01
C ASN A 251 5.78 27.00 8.14
N LEU A 252 6.32 26.37 9.18
CA LEU A 252 5.61 26.03 10.42
C LEU A 252 5.88 27.10 11.46
N VAL A 253 4.81 27.77 11.91
CA VAL A 253 4.89 28.81 12.93
C VAL A 253 4.22 28.35 14.21
N TYR A 254 4.72 28.84 15.33
CA TYR A 254 4.06 28.65 16.63
C TYR A 254 2.71 29.36 16.64
N VAL A 255 1.69 28.73 17.24
CA VAL A 255 0.43 29.40 17.56
C VAL A 255 0.55 30.02 18.94
N ASP A 256 0.67 31.35 19.00
CA ASP A 256 0.88 32.10 20.24
C ASP A 256 -0.14 31.75 21.34
N GLY A 257 0.35 31.57 22.55
CA GLY A 257 -0.47 31.28 23.75
C GLY A 257 -0.94 29.84 23.90
N THR A 258 -0.53 28.91 23.02
CA THR A 258 -0.98 27.51 23.08
C THR A 258 -0.08 26.61 23.94
N ALA A 259 1.14 27.06 24.26
CA ALA A 259 2.08 26.33 25.09
C ALA A 259 1.57 26.16 26.53
N ARG A 260 1.60 24.93 27.07
CA ARG A 260 1.27 24.65 28.48
C ARG A 260 1.84 23.34 28.99
N ALA A 261 2.17 23.30 30.29
CA ALA A 261 2.50 22.06 30.99
C ALA A 261 1.25 21.29 31.42
N PHE A 262 1.31 19.96 31.44
CA PHE A 262 0.22 19.09 31.91
C PHE A 262 0.74 17.71 32.36
N PRO A 263 -0.05 16.87 33.06
CA PRO A 263 -1.30 17.22 33.74
C PRO A 263 -1.04 18.20 34.91
N VAL A 264 -2.11 18.69 35.54
CA VAL A 264 -2.03 19.70 36.62
C VAL A 264 -1.11 19.24 37.77
N LEU A 265 -1.09 17.93 38.04
CA LEU A 265 -0.17 17.27 38.94
C LEU A 265 1.00 16.68 38.14
N GLY A 266 2.24 16.90 38.56
CA GLY A 266 3.44 16.42 37.88
C GLY A 266 4.00 17.38 36.84
N ARG A 267 3.15 17.94 35.95
CA ARG A 267 3.51 19.00 34.97
C ARG A 267 4.72 18.62 34.08
N ASP A 268 4.88 17.33 33.87
CA ASP A 268 6.00 16.68 33.18
C ASP A 268 5.69 16.39 31.70
N ASN A 269 4.72 17.09 31.13
CA ASN A 269 4.42 17.05 29.71
C ASN A 269 4.19 18.46 29.22
N VAL A 270 4.59 18.74 27.98
CA VAL A 270 4.44 20.03 27.34
C VAL A 270 3.57 19.87 26.11
N ARG A 271 2.56 20.73 25.97
CA ARG A 271 1.71 20.85 24.78
C ARG A 271 1.99 22.19 24.12
N PHE A 272 1.98 22.25 22.81
CA PHE A 272 1.93 23.48 22.01
C PHE A 272 1.29 23.19 20.64
N GLU A 273 0.93 24.22 19.90
CA GLU A 273 0.36 24.09 18.56
C GLU A 273 1.24 24.80 17.52
N ILE A 274 1.28 24.22 16.32
CA ILE A 274 1.97 24.78 15.16
C ILE A 274 0.98 24.96 14.01
N ARG A 275 1.21 25.94 13.15
CA ARG A 275 0.40 26.23 11.96
C ARG A 275 1.26 26.25 10.72
N ASN A 276 0.77 25.66 9.64
CA ASN A 276 1.33 25.84 8.31
C ASN A 276 0.88 27.19 7.72
N VAL A 277 1.83 28.07 7.42
CA VAL A 277 1.57 29.38 6.77
C VAL A 277 1.83 29.41 5.26
N SER A 278 2.25 28.29 4.68
CA SER A 278 2.46 28.17 3.23
C SER A 278 1.16 27.81 2.49
N SER A 279 1.22 27.90 1.15
CA SER A 279 0.18 27.42 0.25
C SER A 279 0.22 25.92 -0.01
N ASP A 280 1.28 25.24 0.44
CA ASP A 280 1.53 23.82 0.16
C ASP A 280 1.39 22.98 1.43
N THR A 281 1.16 21.67 1.27
CA THR A 281 1.17 20.75 2.41
C THR A 281 2.61 20.53 2.87
N ILE A 282 2.90 20.74 4.15
CA ILE A 282 4.24 20.52 4.71
C ILE A 282 4.30 19.13 5.34
N TYR A 283 5.29 18.35 4.95
CA TYR A 283 5.61 17.08 5.58
C TYR A 283 6.76 17.25 6.57
N TYR A 284 6.58 16.75 7.79
CA TYR A 284 7.61 16.80 8.81
C TYR A 284 7.83 15.44 9.47
N THR A 285 9.05 14.93 9.33
CA THR A 285 9.45 13.55 9.65
C THR A 285 10.50 13.49 10.75
N SER A 286 11.06 14.64 11.15
CA SER A 286 11.92 14.73 12.31
C SER A 286 11.69 16.03 13.06
N MET A 287 12.03 16.01 14.35
CA MET A 287 12.09 17.21 15.16
C MET A 287 13.29 17.17 16.10
N CYS A 288 13.92 18.31 16.31
CA CYS A 288 14.92 18.54 17.33
C CYS A 288 14.33 19.49 18.37
N CYS A 289 14.18 19.02 19.61
CA CYS A 289 13.62 19.79 20.70
C CYS A 289 14.72 20.22 21.66
N THR A 290 14.99 21.51 21.74
CA THR A 290 15.93 22.10 22.70
C THR A 290 15.16 22.85 23.78
N TYR A 291 15.51 22.57 25.03
CA TYR A 291 14.97 23.22 26.22
C TYR A 291 16.06 23.41 27.27
N ASP A 292 15.85 24.36 28.17
CA ASP A 292 16.80 24.78 29.21
C ASP A 292 16.79 23.91 30.47
N GLU A 293 15.72 23.16 30.72
CA GLU A 293 15.64 22.21 31.84
C GLU A 293 16.52 20.96 31.63
N THR A 294 17.08 20.45 32.73
CA THR A 294 17.85 19.19 32.72
C THR A 294 16.89 18.01 32.83
N ALA A 295 16.32 17.61 31.69
CA ALA A 295 15.37 16.51 31.62
C ALA A 295 15.50 15.70 30.32
N TRP A 296 14.91 14.51 30.31
CA TRP A 296 14.75 13.67 29.12
C TRP A 296 13.28 13.34 28.92
N TYR A 297 12.81 13.30 27.67
CA TYR A 297 11.43 12.93 27.35
C TYR A 297 11.35 11.55 26.68
N GLU A 298 10.23 10.87 26.89
CA GLU A 298 10.05 9.46 26.46
C GLU A 298 9.12 9.31 25.26
N ARG A 299 8.28 10.32 25.01
CA ARG A 299 7.23 10.21 24.00
C ARG A 299 6.88 11.55 23.36
N VAL A 300 6.57 11.51 22.07
CA VAL A 300 5.93 12.61 21.35
C VAL A 300 4.60 12.12 20.78
N ARG A 301 3.56 12.93 20.95
CA ARG A 301 2.26 12.73 20.33
C ARG A 301 1.88 13.94 19.49
N ILE A 302 1.22 13.69 18.37
CA ILE A 302 0.69 14.73 17.48
C ILE A 302 -0.76 14.38 17.18
N ASP A 303 -1.68 15.31 17.45
CA ASP A 303 -3.14 15.14 17.32
C ASP A 303 -3.66 13.86 17.99
N GLY A 304 -3.03 13.49 19.10
CA GLY A 304 -3.38 12.28 19.85
C GLY A 304 -2.71 11.00 19.36
N PHE A 305 -2.03 10.97 18.21
CA PHE A 305 -1.27 9.80 17.78
C PHE A 305 0.10 9.79 18.42
N THR A 306 0.59 8.63 18.86
CA THR A 306 1.99 8.51 19.32
C THR A 306 2.87 8.39 18.09
N VAL A 307 3.67 9.42 17.85
CA VAL A 307 4.54 9.53 16.67
C VAL A 307 6.00 9.27 17.00
N TRP A 308 6.35 9.16 18.27
CA TRP A 308 7.65 8.71 18.70
C TRP A 308 7.55 8.24 20.14
N ASN A 309 8.11 7.08 20.42
CA ASN A 309 8.15 6.49 21.75
C ASN A 309 9.26 5.45 21.75
N TYR A 310 10.21 5.56 22.67
CA TYR A 310 11.35 4.65 22.65
C TYR A 310 11.04 3.26 23.23
N GLY A 311 10.01 3.11 24.07
CA GLY A 311 9.78 1.83 24.77
C GLY A 311 10.98 1.41 25.63
N GLY A 312 10.78 0.51 26.60
CA GLY A 312 11.91 -0.11 27.32
C GLY A 312 12.87 0.81 28.10
N GLY A 313 12.55 2.09 28.31
CA GLY A 313 13.30 3.02 29.16
C GLY A 313 14.33 3.94 28.48
N SER A 314 14.48 3.90 27.14
CA SER A 314 15.33 4.87 26.42
C SER A 314 14.60 6.23 26.26
N ARG A 315 15.35 7.34 26.28
CA ARG A 315 14.81 8.72 26.28
C ARG A 315 15.60 9.64 25.35
N ALA A 316 15.00 10.73 24.88
CA ALA A 316 15.72 11.78 24.16
C ALA A 316 16.09 12.94 25.09
N ALA A 317 17.32 13.44 24.93
CA ALA A 317 17.81 14.62 25.63
C ALA A 317 17.40 15.92 24.90
N SER A 318 17.55 17.04 25.61
CA SER A 318 17.51 18.37 24.99
C SER A 318 18.52 18.47 23.84
N GLY A 319 18.09 18.99 22.69
CA GLY A 319 18.90 19.15 21.48
C GLY A 319 19.11 17.87 20.67
N GLN A 320 18.52 16.74 21.07
CA GLN A 320 18.58 15.51 20.29
C GLN A 320 17.50 15.51 19.21
N THR A 321 17.89 15.18 17.97
CA THR A 321 16.96 14.99 16.86
C THR A 321 16.29 13.61 16.95
N ILE A 322 14.97 13.58 16.79
CA ILE A 322 14.18 12.35 16.76
C ILE A 322 13.49 12.19 15.41
N SER A 323 13.40 10.95 14.93
CA SER A 323 12.60 10.60 13.74
C SER A 323 11.17 10.27 14.17
N LEU A 324 10.19 10.87 13.52
CA LEU A 324 8.77 10.67 13.77
C LEU A 324 8.24 9.50 12.93
N THR A 325 7.42 8.64 13.52
CA THR A 325 6.77 7.51 12.88
C THR A 325 5.47 7.93 12.21
N GLY A 326 5.27 7.46 10.99
CA GLY A 326 4.17 7.88 10.13
C GLY A 326 4.46 9.28 9.60
N ASN A 327 4.52 9.44 8.29
CA ASN A 327 4.79 10.73 7.68
C ASN A 327 3.70 11.73 8.10
N ARG A 328 4.10 12.68 8.97
CA ARG A 328 3.20 13.72 9.45
C ARG A 328 3.17 14.80 8.40
N TYR A 329 1.97 15.28 8.12
CA TYR A 329 1.74 16.36 7.19
C TYR A 329 0.74 17.32 7.81
N ILE A 330 0.88 18.58 7.45
CA ILE A 330 -0.02 19.65 7.88
C ILE A 330 -0.44 20.42 6.63
N PRO A 331 -1.71 20.31 6.20
CA PRO A 331 -2.22 21.03 5.03
C PRO A 331 -2.09 22.56 5.18
N PRO A 332 -2.22 23.33 4.08
CA PRO A 332 -2.20 24.79 4.14
C PRO A 332 -3.19 25.33 5.17
N SER A 333 -2.74 26.27 6.01
CA SER A 333 -3.53 26.87 7.11
C SER A 333 -3.99 25.92 8.22
N ALA A 334 -3.68 24.62 8.16
CA ALA A 334 -4.03 23.68 9.22
C ALA A 334 -3.16 23.88 10.47
N VAL A 335 -3.60 23.30 11.58
CA VAL A 335 -2.94 23.36 12.89
C VAL A 335 -2.81 21.96 13.46
N ASP A 336 -1.61 21.61 13.90
CA ASP A 336 -1.32 20.35 14.60
C ASP A 336 -1.03 20.63 16.07
N THR A 337 -1.54 19.78 16.95
CA THR A 337 -1.25 19.82 18.40
C THR A 337 -0.13 18.86 18.74
N ILE A 338 1.01 19.39 19.17
CA ILE A 338 2.18 18.61 19.59
C ILE A 338 2.20 18.46 21.10
N GLN A 339 2.52 17.26 21.56
CA GLN A 339 2.69 16.93 22.98
C GLN A 339 4.00 16.16 23.19
N ILE A 340 4.92 16.76 23.93
CA ILE A 340 6.14 16.11 24.40
C ILE A 340 5.90 15.63 25.82
N ARG A 341 6.13 14.35 26.08
CA ARG A 341 5.60 13.66 27.25
C ARG A 341 6.65 12.93 28.07
N ASN A 342 6.34 12.85 29.36
CA ASN A 342 7.12 12.21 30.41
C ASN A 342 8.55 12.75 30.49
N PHE A 343 8.68 14.04 30.80
CA PHE A 343 9.97 14.62 31.16
C PHE A 343 10.45 14.05 32.50
N ARG A 344 11.66 13.49 32.50
CA ARG A 344 12.29 12.79 33.62
C ARG A 344 13.68 13.35 33.91
N ASP A 345 14.11 13.26 35.16
CA ASP A 345 15.40 13.77 35.67
C ASP A 345 16.59 12.81 35.52
N ASN A 346 16.38 11.63 34.93
CA ASN A 346 17.43 10.64 34.70
C ASN A 346 17.15 9.90 33.38
N ILE A 347 18.18 9.35 32.75
CA ILE A 347 18.10 8.61 31.49
C ILE A 347 17.87 7.10 31.69
N LEU A 348 18.34 6.50 32.79
CA LEU A 348 18.23 5.07 33.07
C LEU A 348 17.65 4.82 34.47
N GLY A 349 16.86 3.73 34.62
CA GLY A 349 16.33 3.30 35.92
C GLY A 349 15.18 4.16 36.44
N PHE A 350 15.07 4.26 37.77
CA PHE A 350 14.03 5.06 38.44
C PHE A 350 14.30 6.55 38.21
N ALA A 351 13.29 7.28 37.73
CA ALA A 351 13.39 8.69 37.38
C ALA A 351 12.13 9.44 37.82
N PHE A 352 12.29 10.65 38.34
CA PHE A 352 11.21 11.49 38.82
C PHE A 352 10.68 12.41 37.70
N PRO A 353 9.38 12.78 37.73
CA PRO A 353 8.83 13.82 36.86
C PRO A 353 9.54 15.17 37.06
N VAL A 354 9.83 15.87 35.96
CA VAL A 354 10.37 17.24 35.98
C VAL A 354 9.24 18.21 35.60
N ASP A 355 9.01 19.25 36.42
CA ASP A 355 8.04 20.31 36.10
C ASP A 355 8.60 21.19 34.99
N MET A 356 7.92 21.25 33.85
CA MET A 356 8.40 21.95 32.66
C MET A 356 7.89 23.39 32.54
N ARG A 357 7.24 23.95 33.57
CA ARG A 357 6.81 25.36 33.55
C ARG A 357 8.00 26.29 33.72
N GLY A 358 7.95 27.42 33.03
CA GLY A 358 9.06 28.39 32.96
C GLY A 358 10.14 28.02 31.94
N ALA A 359 10.15 26.77 31.46
CA ALA A 359 11.14 26.30 30.50
C ALA A 359 10.98 26.97 29.13
N ASN A 360 12.09 27.32 28.51
CA ASN A 360 12.17 27.89 27.18
C ASN A 360 12.45 26.80 26.15
N PHE A 361 11.56 26.68 25.17
CA PHE A 361 11.66 25.70 24.10
C PHE A 361 12.06 26.33 22.78
N THR A 362 12.95 25.65 22.07
CA THR A 362 13.23 25.83 20.64
C THR A 362 13.03 24.49 19.95
N VAL A 363 12.05 24.40 19.06
CA VAL A 363 11.75 23.20 18.29
C VAL A 363 12.08 23.45 16.83
N GLN A 364 13.00 22.66 16.28
CA GLN A 364 13.33 22.67 14.87
C GLN A 364 12.74 21.44 14.18
N PHE A 365 12.12 21.63 13.02
CA PHE A 365 11.58 20.54 12.18
C PHE A 365 12.50 20.30 10.97
N ASN A 366 12.35 19.15 10.30
CA ASN A 366 13.09 18.84 9.06
C ASN A 366 12.76 19.78 7.90
N ASP A 367 11.62 20.47 7.93
CA ASP A 367 11.33 21.57 6.99
C ASP A 367 12.13 22.84 7.34
N GLY A 368 13.04 22.80 8.31
CA GLY A 368 13.83 23.96 8.72
C GLY A 368 13.05 25.01 9.49
N SER A 369 11.76 24.80 9.77
CA SER A 369 10.98 25.67 10.66
C SER A 369 11.55 25.65 12.06
N ILE A 370 11.55 26.81 12.72
CA ILE A 370 11.95 26.94 14.12
C ILE A 370 10.87 27.64 14.91
N VAL A 371 10.29 26.90 15.85
CA VAL A 371 9.27 27.35 16.77
C VAL A 371 9.90 27.62 18.12
N ARG A 372 9.62 28.79 18.70
CA ARG A 372 10.12 29.19 20.02
C ARG A 372 8.95 29.58 20.91
N PHE A 373 8.97 29.09 22.14
CA PHE A 373 7.95 29.44 23.14
C PHE A 373 8.48 29.20 24.55
N THR A 374 7.89 29.88 25.53
CA THR A 374 8.10 29.62 26.95
C THR A 374 6.86 28.96 27.51
N VAL A 375 7.04 27.91 28.31
CA VAL A 375 5.91 27.26 28.99
C VAL A 375 5.48 28.13 30.17
N PRO A 376 4.22 28.56 30.26
CA PRO A 376 3.77 29.42 31.36
C PRO A 376 3.76 28.70 32.72
N PHE A 377 3.86 29.48 33.80
CA PHE A 377 3.72 29.03 35.19
C PHE A 377 2.29 28.66 35.58
#